data_AF-A0AAU4GIQ8-F1
#
_entry.id   AF-A0AAU4GIQ8-F1
#
_cell.length_a   1.000
_cell.length_b   1.000
_cell.length_c   1.000
_cell.angle_alpha   90.00
_cell.angle_beta   90.00
_cell.angle_gamma   90.00
#
_symmetry.space_group_name_H-M   'P 1'
#
loop_
_entity.id
_entity.type
_entity.pdbx_description
1 polymer ?
#
loop_
_entity_poly.entity_id
_entity_poly.type
_entity_poly.pdbx_seq_one_letter_code
_entity_poly.pdbx_strand_id
1 'polypeptide(L)'
;MSPKTVDRAPDPALFARPRLAGDVQVHEPSGEGAPWVVQRSGPKYFRVESDLARLMRVMDGARDHAELAAALGQPWAAEDVSGAVAKLSAGGLLADGTVRKTRTRRVVFVPPLTVQFTLLKPGWLTRLAPLLRLPANRAGAVLAAIPGFGGLVALALLMPEVKAALGHPLAPGVYLGLIGGLLVTTALHELGHGAVLTYYGGRPSRMGVMLFYLAPAFFCDVSDGWRLPRTDQRVRVALAGIVTQSVIAGAAAVTALFLDPSPGRDGVLLFAVLAYTTGALNLVPFVKLDGYLALMSHLDLPHLRARTMTDARRFLARVLFGGRYARELPQRWSVGFGLACMAFPLYLVGSAMVLWAPLFQGLGMLGASVLGFGACYLVYRFWKAFSGLIGLAHKAGARIWRIIAGTSAVAVALAAPLLFVTVPYTVTGGYVAQHGRVELVLPATADQDAGRPGSAVRLYRAGVVNREQVAAATVAGPRAKECSAPFSAFAPMRTDVISLPCLGYELTAPRGSLEPTGAAELDAGRLPLWNWLYAKYLAPAGRW
;
A
#
# COMPACT_ATOMS: atom_id res chain seq x y z
N MET A 1 -7.67 -0.22 28.70
CA MET A 1 -9.14 -0.14 28.86
C MET A 1 -9.60 1.28 28.56
N SER A 2 -10.23 1.52 27.40
CA SER A 2 -10.98 2.79 27.20
C SER A 2 -12.29 2.69 27.96
N PRO A 3 -12.77 3.76 28.63
CA PRO A 3 -14.09 3.73 29.23
C PRO A 3 -15.11 3.54 28.11
N LYS A 4 -16.02 2.58 28.28
CA LYS A 4 -17.22 2.46 27.46
C LYS A 4 -17.91 3.83 27.47
N THR A 5 -18.00 4.47 26.31
CA THR A 5 -18.93 5.58 26.09
C THR A 5 -20.32 5.03 26.36
N VAL A 6 -20.90 5.44 27.48
CA VAL A 6 -22.32 5.26 27.75
C VAL A 6 -23.05 5.97 26.61
N ASP A 7 -23.79 5.22 25.78
CA ASP A 7 -24.78 5.77 24.85
C ASP A 7 -25.89 6.40 25.71
N ARG A 8 -25.64 7.62 26.20
CA ARG A 8 -26.66 8.45 26.80
C ARG A 8 -27.53 8.92 25.63
N ALA A 9 -28.83 8.62 25.67
CA ALA A 9 -29.77 9.20 24.72
C ALA A 9 -29.56 10.72 24.67
N PRO A 10 -29.46 11.34 23.48
CA PRO A 10 -29.23 12.78 23.37
C PRO A 10 -30.32 13.52 24.13
N ASP A 11 -29.92 14.53 24.92
CA ASP A 11 -30.86 15.35 25.69
C ASP A 11 -31.94 15.92 24.76
N PRO A 12 -33.24 15.63 24.98
CA PRO A 12 -34.33 16.13 24.15
C PRO A 12 -34.32 17.65 23.99
N ALA A 13 -33.83 18.38 25.01
CA ALA A 13 -33.72 19.83 24.97
C ALA A 13 -32.69 20.32 23.94
N LEU A 14 -31.58 19.58 23.77
CA LEU A 14 -30.54 19.87 22.77
C LEU A 14 -31.02 19.57 21.35
N PHE A 15 -32.06 18.74 21.20
CA PHE A 15 -32.66 18.45 19.91
C PHE A 15 -33.71 19.49 19.52
N ALA A 16 -34.50 19.96 20.48
CA ALA A 16 -35.49 21.01 20.28
C ALA A 16 -34.85 22.36 19.92
N ARG A 17 -33.71 22.68 20.56
CA ARG A 17 -32.92 23.89 20.29
C ARG A 17 -31.48 23.50 19.94
N PRO A 18 -31.22 23.17 18.67
CA PRO A 18 -29.97 22.57 18.26
C PRO A 18 -28.82 23.57 18.27
N ARG A 19 -27.68 23.12 18.78
CA ARG A 19 -26.40 23.82 18.75
C ARG A 19 -25.33 22.91 18.15
N LEU A 20 -24.44 23.45 17.34
CA LEU A 20 -23.26 22.69 16.91
C LEU A 20 -22.35 22.33 18.09
N ALA A 21 -21.72 21.16 18.02
CA ALA A 21 -20.66 20.83 18.97
C ALA A 21 -19.53 21.87 18.87
N GLY A 22 -18.94 22.27 20.00
CA GLY A 22 -17.95 23.36 20.05
C GLY A 22 -16.64 23.07 19.30
N ASP A 23 -16.49 21.86 18.79
CA ASP A 23 -15.35 21.35 18.04
C ASP A 23 -15.66 21.12 16.54
N VAL A 24 -16.84 21.56 16.11
CA VAL A 24 -17.29 21.61 14.71
C VAL A 24 -17.04 23.00 14.13
N GLN A 25 -16.35 23.05 13.01
CA GLN A 25 -16.11 24.27 12.24
C GLN A 25 -16.76 24.16 10.88
N VAL A 26 -17.56 25.16 10.52
CA VAL A 26 -18.14 25.31 9.18
C VAL A 26 -17.25 26.28 8.41
N HIS A 27 -16.57 25.78 7.38
CA HIS A 27 -15.69 26.57 6.53
C HIS A 27 -16.49 27.09 5.33
N GLU A 28 -16.44 28.41 5.13
CA GLU A 28 -16.98 29.04 3.94
C GLU A 28 -16.19 28.59 2.68
N PRO A 29 -16.85 28.54 1.51
CA PRO A 29 -16.20 28.38 0.22
C PRO A 29 -15.03 29.36 0.08
N SER A 30 -13.85 28.85 -0.29
CA SER A 30 -12.63 29.65 -0.47
C SER A 30 -12.66 30.55 -1.72
N GLY A 31 -13.72 30.45 -2.53
CA GLY A 31 -13.95 31.21 -3.74
C GLY A 31 -15.24 30.76 -4.43
N GLU A 32 -15.57 31.40 -5.54
CA GLU A 32 -16.76 31.08 -6.34
C GLU A 32 -16.71 29.61 -6.82
N GLY A 33 -17.77 28.84 -6.54
CA GLY A 33 -17.86 27.42 -6.87
C GLY A 33 -17.15 26.44 -5.91
N ALA A 34 -16.51 26.90 -4.83
CA ALA A 34 -16.00 25.99 -3.80
C ALA A 34 -17.14 25.36 -2.97
N PRO A 35 -17.01 24.07 -2.58
CA PRO A 35 -18.01 23.43 -1.73
C PRO A 35 -17.94 23.99 -0.30
N TRP A 36 -19.09 24.01 0.38
CA TRP A 36 -19.11 24.20 1.83
C TRP A 36 -18.54 22.97 2.52
N VAL A 37 -17.69 23.17 3.52
CA VAL A 37 -17.00 22.07 4.20
C VAL A 37 -17.15 22.19 5.70
N VAL A 38 -17.59 21.11 6.33
CA VAL A 38 -17.68 20.98 7.78
C VAL A 38 -16.54 20.11 8.28
N GLN A 39 -15.89 20.54 9.34
CA GLN A 39 -14.84 19.79 10.01
C GLN A 39 -15.25 19.53 11.46
N ARG A 40 -15.25 18.27 11.89
CA ARG A 40 -15.43 17.89 13.30
C ARG A 40 -14.12 17.30 13.81
N SER A 41 -13.47 17.97 14.76
CA SER A 41 -12.30 17.47 15.51
C SER A 41 -11.40 16.47 14.81
N GLY A 42 -10.41 16.97 14.07
CA GLY A 42 -9.39 16.17 13.39
C GLY A 42 -9.36 16.41 11.87
N PRO A 43 -8.72 15.52 11.11
CA PRO A 43 -8.49 15.71 9.66
C PRO A 43 -9.71 15.38 8.80
N LYS A 44 -10.87 15.06 9.39
CA LYS A 44 -12.06 14.65 8.63
C LYS A 44 -12.87 15.87 8.22
N TYR A 45 -12.95 16.07 6.91
CA TYR A 45 -13.76 17.08 6.27
C TYR A 45 -15.00 16.42 5.63
N PHE A 46 -16.16 17.04 5.79
CA PHE A 46 -17.42 16.65 5.18
C PHE A 46 -17.86 17.76 4.24
N ARG A 47 -18.07 17.44 2.97
CA ARG A 47 -18.73 18.37 2.05
C ARG A 47 -20.21 18.40 2.37
N VAL A 48 -20.75 19.60 2.49
CA VAL A 48 -22.16 19.85 2.73
C VAL A 48 -22.68 20.79 1.66
N GLU A 49 -23.98 20.72 1.39
CA GLU A 49 -24.63 21.69 0.53
C GLU A 49 -24.70 23.06 1.22
N SER A 50 -24.84 24.12 0.43
CA SER A 50 -24.93 25.50 0.93
C SER A 50 -26.03 25.68 1.96
N ASP A 51 -27.14 24.98 1.77
CA ASP A 51 -28.33 25.16 2.58
C ASP A 51 -28.14 24.51 3.95
N LEU A 52 -27.58 23.31 3.98
CA LEU A 52 -27.20 22.64 5.22
C LEU A 52 -26.10 23.42 5.96
N ALA A 53 -25.13 23.99 5.25
CA ALA A 53 -24.10 24.82 5.86
C ALA A 53 -24.66 26.11 6.48
N ARG A 54 -25.63 26.75 5.82
CA ARG A 54 -26.36 27.90 6.33
C ARG A 54 -27.13 27.53 7.61
N LEU A 55 -27.90 26.44 7.60
CA LEU A 55 -28.55 25.91 8.81
C LEU A 55 -27.53 25.74 9.94
N MET A 56 -26.40 25.10 9.65
CA MET A 56 -25.35 24.85 10.65
C MET A 56 -24.78 26.10 11.29
N ARG A 57 -24.65 27.21 10.56
CA ARG A 57 -24.17 28.49 11.12
C ARG A 57 -25.19 29.20 11.99
N VAL A 58 -26.47 28.97 11.71
CA VAL A 58 -27.59 29.63 12.38
C VAL A 58 -27.98 28.85 13.66
N MET A 59 -27.58 27.57 13.79
CA MET A 59 -27.77 26.78 15.01
C MET A 59 -26.92 27.28 16.19
N ASP A 60 -27.55 28.04 17.07
CA ASP A 60 -26.95 28.66 18.26
C ASP A 60 -27.35 28.01 19.59
N GLY A 61 -28.35 27.11 19.57
CA GLY A 61 -28.93 26.50 20.76
C GLY A 61 -30.01 27.35 21.45
N ALA A 62 -30.37 28.50 20.89
CA ALA A 62 -31.43 29.36 21.39
C ALA A 62 -32.73 29.16 20.60
N ARG A 63 -32.61 29.03 19.27
CA ARG A 63 -33.75 28.94 18.35
C ARG A 63 -34.30 27.52 18.21
N ASP A 64 -35.62 27.41 18.10
CA ASP A 64 -36.31 26.15 17.77
C ASP A 64 -36.36 25.89 16.25
N HIS A 65 -36.93 24.75 15.84
CA HIS A 65 -36.94 24.35 14.42
C HIS A 65 -37.75 25.30 13.54
N ALA A 66 -38.82 25.90 14.06
CA ALA A 66 -39.65 26.84 13.32
C ALA A 66 -38.94 28.20 13.18
N GLU A 67 -38.30 28.68 14.24
CA GLU A 67 -37.50 29.91 14.23
C GLU A 67 -36.27 29.79 13.31
N LEU A 68 -35.63 28.62 13.27
CA LEU A 68 -34.53 28.33 12.34
C LEU A 68 -35.01 28.30 10.88
N ALA A 69 -36.15 27.65 10.61
CA ALA A 69 -36.75 27.65 9.27
C ALA A 69 -37.11 29.07 8.81
N ALA A 70 -37.70 29.88 9.68
CA ALA A 70 -38.02 31.28 9.41
C ALA A 70 -36.76 32.12 9.13
N ALA A 71 -35.67 31.90 9.88
CA ALA A 71 -34.41 32.59 9.68
C ALA A 71 -33.68 32.19 8.38
N LEU A 72 -33.89 30.97 7.89
CA LEU A 72 -33.28 30.47 6.64
C LEU A 72 -34.09 30.83 5.39
N GLY A 73 -35.40 31.00 5.53
CA GLY A 73 -36.32 31.26 4.42
C GLY A 73 -36.57 30.04 3.54
N GLN A 74 -37.34 30.23 2.46
CA GLN A 74 -37.65 29.17 1.50
C GLN A 74 -36.37 28.55 0.91
N PRO A 75 -36.28 27.21 0.76
CA PRO A 75 -37.35 26.21 0.89
C PRO A 75 -37.48 25.55 2.28
N TRP A 76 -36.88 26.09 3.34
CA TRP A 76 -36.84 25.40 4.64
C TRP A 76 -38.17 25.42 5.38
N ALA A 77 -38.73 24.24 5.66
CA ALA A 77 -39.79 24.06 6.66
C ALA A 77 -39.24 23.51 7.99
N ALA A 78 -40.03 23.64 9.06
CA ALA A 78 -39.64 23.13 10.38
C ALA A 78 -39.37 21.60 10.38
N GLU A 79 -40.10 20.84 9.55
CA GLU A 79 -39.89 19.41 9.36
C GLU A 79 -38.55 19.10 8.68
N ASP A 80 -38.14 19.89 7.69
CA ASP A 80 -36.84 19.74 7.01
C ASP A 80 -35.69 20.03 7.97
N VAL A 81 -35.84 21.06 8.80
CA VAL A 81 -34.89 21.38 9.88
C VAL A 81 -34.79 20.21 10.85
N SER A 82 -35.92 19.64 11.29
CA SER A 82 -35.94 18.48 12.19
C SER A 82 -35.23 17.27 11.60
N GLY A 83 -35.50 16.95 10.32
CA GLY A 83 -34.82 15.87 9.60
C GLY A 83 -33.32 16.11 9.43
N ALA A 84 -32.90 17.35 9.17
CA ALA A 84 -31.49 17.73 9.10
C ALA A 84 -30.79 17.62 10.46
N VAL A 85 -31.42 18.14 11.53
CA VAL A 85 -30.95 18.05 12.93
C VAL A 85 -30.77 16.59 13.34
N ALA A 86 -31.71 15.71 12.98
CA ALA A 86 -31.58 14.28 13.26
C ALA A 86 -30.38 13.63 12.55
N LYS A 87 -30.14 13.97 11.28
CA LYS A 87 -28.96 13.50 10.54
C LYS A 87 -27.66 14.04 11.16
N LEU A 88 -27.64 15.31 11.56
CA LEU A 88 -26.49 15.93 12.22
C LEU A 88 -26.22 15.30 13.59
N SER A 89 -27.26 15.00 14.37
CA SER A 89 -27.19 14.29 15.65
C SER A 89 -26.65 12.87 15.47
N ALA A 90 -27.14 12.12 14.49
CA ALA A 90 -26.62 10.79 14.14
C ALA A 90 -25.14 10.84 13.68
N GLY A 91 -24.73 11.93 13.03
CA GLY A 91 -23.32 12.24 12.72
C GLY A 91 -22.52 12.78 13.91
N GLY A 92 -23.18 13.00 15.05
CA GLY A 92 -22.70 13.65 16.27
C GLY A 92 -22.21 15.10 16.08
N LEU A 93 -22.65 15.81 15.04
CA LEU A 93 -22.23 17.18 14.76
C LEU A 93 -22.88 18.22 15.70
N LEU A 94 -23.86 17.79 16.51
CA LEU A 94 -24.51 18.63 17.52
C LEU A 94 -23.84 18.52 18.89
N ALA A 95 -23.98 19.57 19.69
CA ALA A 95 -23.55 19.57 21.08
C ALA A 95 -24.33 18.50 21.85
N ASP A 96 -23.61 17.66 22.58
CA ASP A 96 -24.14 16.57 23.43
C ASP A 96 -23.88 16.84 24.93
N GLY A 97 -23.56 18.08 25.28
CA GLY A 97 -23.14 18.48 26.63
C GLY A 97 -21.71 18.06 27.00
N THR A 98 -20.98 17.35 26.12
CA THR A 98 -19.59 16.97 26.37
C THR A 98 -18.63 17.90 25.62
N VAL A 99 -17.78 18.62 26.36
CA VAL A 99 -16.67 19.37 25.75
C VAL A 99 -15.54 18.38 25.47
N ARG A 100 -15.55 17.76 24.29
CA ARG A 100 -14.40 16.96 23.84
C ARG A 100 -13.24 17.90 23.48
N LYS A 101 -12.31 18.12 24.41
CA LYS A 101 -11.02 18.74 24.10
C LYS A 101 -10.24 17.82 23.15
N THR A 102 -10.20 18.18 21.88
CA THR A 102 -9.47 17.43 20.86
C THR A 102 -7.98 17.70 21.01
N ARG A 103 -7.32 16.96 21.91
CA ARG A 103 -5.86 16.92 21.93
C ARG A 103 -5.40 16.35 20.59
N THR A 104 -4.65 17.15 19.83
CA THR A 104 -3.90 16.65 18.68
C THR A 104 -2.92 15.60 19.19
N ARG A 105 -3.27 14.32 19.02
CA ARG A 105 -2.40 13.22 19.46
C ARG A 105 -1.19 13.18 18.54
N ARG A 106 0.02 13.22 19.13
CA ARG A 106 1.28 13.05 18.38
C ARG A 106 1.36 11.68 17.72
N VAL A 107 0.75 10.66 18.33
CA VAL A 107 0.67 9.29 17.80
C VAL A 107 -0.77 8.96 17.44
N VAL A 108 -1.01 8.56 16.20
CA VAL A 108 -2.34 8.14 15.71
C VAL A 108 -2.23 6.75 15.10
N PHE A 109 -3.03 5.81 15.60
CA PHE A 109 -3.17 4.49 14.97
C PHE A 109 -4.30 4.51 13.95
N VAL A 110 -3.97 4.13 12.71
CA VAL A 110 -4.90 3.95 11.60
C VAL A 110 -4.89 2.47 11.22
N PRO A 111 -5.97 1.71 11.49
CA PRO A 111 -6.05 0.30 11.14
C PRO A 111 -5.86 0.06 9.63
N PRO A 112 -5.29 -1.09 9.19
CA PRO A 112 -5.00 -2.27 10.01
C PRO A 112 -3.61 -2.28 10.68
N LEU A 113 -2.61 -1.59 10.15
CA LEU A 113 -1.21 -1.63 10.65
C LEU A 113 -0.47 -0.31 10.33
N THR A 114 -1.10 0.84 10.55
CA THR A 114 -0.48 2.14 10.32
C THR A 114 -0.39 2.92 11.62
N VAL A 115 0.83 3.32 12.00
CA VAL A 115 1.07 4.21 13.14
C VAL A 115 1.70 5.49 12.63
N GLN A 116 1.06 6.63 12.88
CA GLN A 116 1.54 7.95 12.46
C GLN A 116 2.12 8.71 13.64
N PHE A 117 3.34 9.23 13.46
CA PHE A 117 4.05 10.09 14.39
C PHE A 117 4.12 11.49 13.80
N THR A 118 3.34 12.42 14.35
CA THR A 118 3.37 13.83 13.94
C THR A 118 4.62 14.49 14.53
N LEU A 119 5.54 14.91 13.65
CA LEU A 119 6.81 15.52 14.03
C LEU A 119 6.79 17.05 13.86
N LEU A 120 6.15 17.52 12.79
CA LEU A 120 6.22 18.92 12.37
C LEU A 120 4.82 19.51 12.18
N LYS A 121 4.67 20.77 12.57
CA LYS A 121 3.55 21.62 12.14
C LYS A 121 4.01 22.41 10.92
N PRO A 122 3.52 22.12 9.71
CA PRO A 122 4.05 22.68 8.46
C PRO A 122 3.67 24.15 8.20
N GLY A 123 3.37 24.94 9.23
CA GLY A 123 3.07 26.38 9.08
C GLY A 123 4.26 27.21 8.56
N TRP A 124 5.45 26.64 8.45
CA TRP A 124 6.59 27.27 7.78
C TRP A 124 6.50 27.20 6.25
N LEU A 125 5.80 26.22 5.68
CA LEU A 125 5.61 26.10 4.23
C LEU A 125 4.87 27.32 3.66
N THR A 126 3.92 27.90 4.41
CA THR A 126 3.23 29.12 4.00
C THR A 126 4.17 30.32 3.92
N ARG A 127 5.27 30.33 4.67
CA ARG A 127 6.31 31.39 4.58
C ARG A 127 7.18 31.23 3.34
N LEU A 128 7.37 29.99 2.87
CA LEU A 128 8.09 29.68 1.64
C LEU A 128 7.20 29.69 0.39
N ALA A 129 5.91 29.97 0.54
CA ALA A 129 4.96 30.07 -0.57
C ALA A 129 5.48 30.82 -1.81
N PRO A 130 6.18 31.98 -1.73
CA PRO A 130 6.69 32.66 -2.92
C PRO A 130 7.77 31.87 -3.67
N LEU A 131 8.63 31.12 -2.96
CA LEU A 131 9.64 30.25 -3.58
C LEU A 131 9.00 28.99 -4.18
N LEU A 132 7.95 28.48 -3.53
CA LEU A 132 7.20 27.30 -3.99
C LEU A 132 6.28 27.61 -5.20
N ARG A 133 6.02 28.89 -5.50
CA ARG A 133 5.28 29.32 -6.70
C ARG A 133 6.02 29.06 -8.00
N LEU A 134 7.35 29.08 -7.99
CA LEU A 134 8.18 28.84 -9.17
C LEU A 134 7.98 27.43 -9.75
N PRO A 135 8.10 26.33 -8.98
CA PRO A 135 7.86 24.98 -9.50
C PRO A 135 6.38 24.65 -9.70
N ALA A 136 5.46 25.29 -8.99
CA ALA A 136 4.03 24.94 -9.00
C ALA A 136 3.20 25.58 -10.14
N ASN A 137 3.78 26.53 -10.89
CA ASN A 137 3.11 27.14 -12.04
C ASN A 137 3.32 26.31 -13.33
N ARG A 138 2.73 26.72 -14.47
CA ARG A 138 2.86 25.98 -15.74
C ARG A 138 4.30 25.87 -16.23
N ALA A 139 5.10 26.93 -16.07
CA ALA A 139 6.51 26.92 -16.45
C ALA A 139 7.32 25.96 -15.56
N GLY A 140 7.06 25.95 -14.25
CA GLY A 140 7.62 24.99 -13.31
C GLY A 140 7.26 23.54 -13.64
N ALA A 141 6.04 23.28 -14.10
CA ALA A 141 5.64 21.95 -14.57
C ALA A 141 6.41 21.52 -15.83
N VAL A 142 6.65 22.43 -16.79
CA VAL A 142 7.49 22.14 -17.97
C VAL A 142 8.94 21.91 -17.56
N LEU A 143 9.49 22.76 -16.69
CA LEU A 143 10.85 22.61 -16.16
C LEU A 143 11.02 21.30 -15.37
N ALA A 144 9.98 20.84 -14.67
CA ALA A 144 9.98 19.54 -13.98
C ALA A 144 9.86 18.36 -14.97
N ALA A 145 9.15 18.54 -16.07
CA ALA A 145 9.00 17.53 -17.11
C ALA A 145 10.35 17.23 -17.80
N ILE A 146 11.23 18.22 -17.97
CA ILE A 146 12.54 18.03 -18.63
C ILE A 146 13.39 16.94 -17.94
N PRO A 147 13.76 17.04 -16.64
CA PRO A 147 14.49 15.98 -15.97
C PRO A 147 13.64 14.73 -15.80
N GLY A 148 12.32 14.86 -15.56
CA GLY A 148 11.42 13.73 -15.38
C GLY A 148 11.31 12.81 -16.61
N PHE A 149 11.24 13.36 -17.82
CA PHE A 149 11.26 12.59 -19.07
C PHE A 149 12.68 12.33 -19.58
N GLY A 150 13.58 13.30 -19.45
CA GLY A 150 14.98 13.15 -19.83
C GLY A 150 15.66 11.99 -19.11
N GLY A 151 15.30 11.75 -17.84
CA GLY A 151 15.75 10.59 -17.10
C GLY A 151 15.25 9.25 -17.62
N LEU A 152 14.00 9.16 -18.12
CA LEU A 152 13.50 7.95 -18.76
C LEU A 152 14.26 7.66 -20.06
N VAL A 153 14.57 8.70 -20.83
CA VAL A 153 15.42 8.60 -22.02
C VAL A 153 16.83 8.15 -21.62
N ALA A 154 17.42 8.75 -20.58
CA ALA A 154 18.73 8.38 -20.06
C ALA A 154 18.78 6.90 -19.63
N LEU A 155 17.77 6.40 -18.91
CA LEU A 155 17.67 4.98 -18.54
C LEU A 155 17.51 4.06 -19.76
N ALA A 156 16.78 4.51 -20.79
CA ALA A 156 16.65 3.75 -22.03
C ALA A 156 18.00 3.66 -22.78
N LEU A 157 18.79 4.74 -22.79
CA LEU A 157 20.14 4.75 -23.36
C LEU A 157 21.12 3.87 -22.55
N LEU A 158 21.00 3.88 -21.23
CA LEU A 158 21.83 3.11 -20.29
C LEU A 158 21.25 1.72 -19.97
N MET A 159 20.37 1.19 -20.82
CA MET A 159 19.68 -0.08 -20.55
C MET A 159 20.63 -1.27 -20.33
N PRO A 160 21.75 -1.43 -21.07
CA PRO A 160 22.73 -2.48 -20.79
C PRO A 160 23.33 -2.38 -19.38
N GLU A 161 23.70 -1.17 -18.95
CA GLU A 161 24.27 -0.91 -17.63
C GLU A 161 23.23 -1.10 -16.53
N VAL A 162 21.98 -0.69 -16.76
CA VAL A 162 20.87 -0.97 -15.82
C VAL A 162 20.69 -2.47 -15.63
N LYS A 163 20.71 -3.26 -16.72
CA LYS A 163 20.61 -4.73 -16.64
C LYS A 163 21.78 -5.34 -15.87
N ALA A 164 23.00 -4.84 -16.11
CA ALA A 164 24.18 -5.27 -15.36
C ALA A 164 24.05 -4.93 -13.87
N ALA A 165 23.70 -3.69 -13.53
CA ALA A 165 23.51 -3.25 -12.14
C ALA A 165 22.44 -4.07 -11.40
N LEU A 166 21.37 -4.49 -12.08
CA LEU A 166 20.32 -5.36 -11.51
C LEU A 166 20.77 -6.82 -11.35
N GLY A 167 21.78 -7.26 -12.09
CA GLY A 167 22.27 -8.64 -12.15
C GLY A 167 23.50 -8.93 -11.29
N HIS A 168 24.13 -7.91 -10.71
CA HIS A 168 25.32 -8.08 -9.87
C HIS A 168 25.04 -7.78 -8.38
N PRO A 169 25.70 -8.50 -7.45
CA PRO A 169 25.62 -8.17 -6.03
C PRO A 169 26.38 -6.87 -5.75
N LEU A 170 25.82 -6.04 -4.86
CA LEU A 170 26.35 -4.71 -4.55
C LEU A 170 27.07 -4.69 -3.20
N ALA A 171 27.93 -3.70 -3.02
CA ALA A 171 28.56 -3.43 -1.73
C ALA A 171 27.52 -2.90 -0.71
N PRO A 172 27.66 -3.22 0.60
CA PRO A 172 26.75 -2.72 1.64
C PRO A 172 26.56 -1.20 1.66
N GLY A 173 27.62 -0.44 1.38
CA GLY A 173 27.56 1.03 1.31
C GLY A 173 26.62 1.56 0.22
N VAL A 174 26.53 0.85 -0.92
CA VAL A 174 25.59 1.19 -2.00
C VAL A 174 24.15 0.97 -1.53
N TYR A 175 23.86 -0.12 -0.82
CA TYR A 175 22.54 -0.37 -0.24
C TYR A 175 22.13 0.70 0.78
N LEU A 176 23.05 1.15 1.64
CA LEU A 176 22.80 2.24 2.58
C LEU A 176 22.49 3.55 1.84
N GLY A 177 23.24 3.85 0.78
CA GLY A 177 22.97 4.98 -0.11
C GLY A 177 21.60 4.91 -0.79
N LEU A 178 21.22 3.75 -1.31
CA LEU A 178 19.91 3.49 -1.92
C LEU A 178 18.76 3.74 -0.91
N ILE A 179 18.85 3.14 0.28
CA ILE A 179 17.83 3.28 1.33
C ILE A 179 17.72 4.74 1.77
N GLY A 180 18.86 5.40 2.03
CA GLY A 180 18.90 6.81 2.40
C GLY A 180 18.31 7.72 1.32
N GLY A 181 18.68 7.50 0.06
CA GLY A 181 18.15 8.25 -1.08
C GLY A 181 16.65 8.09 -1.26
N LEU A 182 16.12 6.86 -1.12
CA LEU A 182 14.69 6.59 -1.20
C LEU A 182 13.91 7.22 -0.04
N LEU A 183 14.46 7.21 1.18
CA LEU A 183 13.86 7.90 2.33
C LEU A 183 13.79 9.41 2.11
N VAL A 184 14.88 10.03 1.66
CA VAL A 184 14.90 11.47 1.34
C VAL A 184 13.91 11.80 0.23
N THR A 185 13.87 10.97 -0.82
CA THR A 185 12.93 11.13 -1.94
C THR A 185 11.47 11.04 -1.46
N THR A 186 11.18 10.10 -0.56
CA THR A 186 9.84 9.96 0.03
C THR A 186 9.47 11.17 0.90
N ALA A 187 10.41 11.74 1.65
CA ALA A 187 10.18 12.97 2.39
C ALA A 187 9.89 14.17 1.46
N LEU A 188 10.66 14.29 0.37
CA LEU A 188 10.46 15.33 -0.65
C LEU A 188 9.17 15.14 -1.44
N HIS A 189 8.76 13.89 -1.68
CA HIS A 189 7.47 13.55 -2.27
C HIS A 189 6.31 14.13 -1.43
N GLU A 190 6.31 13.86 -0.13
CA GLU A 190 5.30 14.39 0.80
C GLU A 190 5.35 15.93 0.91
N LEU A 191 6.56 16.50 0.85
CA LEU A 191 6.75 17.94 0.78
C LEU A 191 6.15 18.54 -0.50
N GLY A 192 6.23 17.82 -1.62
CA GLY A 192 5.60 18.19 -2.89
C GLY A 192 4.09 18.40 -2.77
N HIS A 193 3.38 17.46 -2.12
CA HIS A 193 1.95 17.61 -1.85
C HIS A 193 1.65 18.87 -1.02
N GLY A 194 2.41 19.08 0.07
CA GLY A 194 2.25 20.24 0.93
C GLY A 194 2.53 21.57 0.21
N ALA A 195 3.54 21.60 -0.65
CA ALA A 195 3.92 22.78 -1.42
C ALA A 195 2.84 23.17 -2.44
N VAL A 196 2.34 22.20 -3.21
CA VAL A 196 1.29 22.47 -4.22
C VAL A 196 -0.04 22.82 -3.56
N LEU A 197 -0.37 22.22 -2.40
CA LEU A 197 -1.54 22.63 -1.61
C LEU A 197 -1.43 24.09 -1.15
N THR A 198 -0.25 24.47 -0.64
CA THR A 198 0.03 25.84 -0.19
C THR A 198 -0.05 26.84 -1.34
N TYR A 199 0.43 26.45 -2.53
CA TYR A 199 0.33 27.26 -3.74
C TYR A 199 -1.12 27.62 -4.11
N TYR A 200 -2.04 26.66 -3.99
CA TYR A 200 -3.47 26.89 -4.24
C TYR A 200 -4.23 27.50 -3.04
N GLY A 201 -3.52 27.94 -2.00
CA GLY A 201 -4.11 28.63 -0.84
C GLY A 201 -4.60 27.71 0.28
N GLY A 202 -4.41 26.39 0.15
CA GLY A 202 -4.67 25.44 1.23
C GLY A 202 -3.55 25.42 2.26
N ARG A 203 -3.80 24.78 3.40
CA ARG A 203 -2.85 24.70 4.52
C ARG A 203 -2.62 23.25 4.94
N PRO A 204 -1.42 22.70 4.73
CA PRO A 204 -1.06 21.41 5.29
C PRO A 204 -1.19 21.47 6.81
N SER A 205 -1.77 20.43 7.42
CA SER A 205 -2.09 20.49 8.87
C SER A 205 -1.01 19.85 9.73
N ARG A 206 -0.42 18.74 9.26
CA ARG A 206 0.56 17.92 10.00
C ARG A 206 1.53 17.26 9.03
N MET A 207 2.77 17.12 9.44
CA MET A 207 3.78 16.32 8.76
C MET A 207 4.52 15.43 9.74
N GLY A 208 5.00 14.28 9.28
CA GLY A 208 5.82 13.41 10.12
C GLY A 208 6.17 12.08 9.46
N VAL A 209 6.44 11.11 10.32
CA VAL A 209 6.82 9.75 9.93
C VAL A 209 5.69 8.81 10.28
N MET A 210 5.44 7.80 9.47
CA MET A 210 4.52 6.71 9.77
C MET A 210 5.14 5.36 9.51
N LEU A 211 4.72 4.35 10.27
CA LEU A 211 4.98 2.96 9.95
C LEU A 211 3.79 2.46 9.13
N PHE A 212 3.91 2.43 7.81
CA PHE A 212 2.89 1.91 6.91
C PHE A 212 3.17 0.43 6.65
N TYR A 213 2.33 -0.47 7.20
CA TYR A 213 2.60 -1.93 7.17
C TYR A 213 4.00 -2.28 7.69
N LEU A 214 4.41 -1.65 8.80
CA LEU A 214 5.74 -1.77 9.43
C LEU A 214 6.91 -1.15 8.64
N ALA A 215 6.71 -0.68 7.41
CA ALA A 215 7.73 0.05 6.67
C ALA A 215 7.74 1.54 7.07
N PRO A 216 8.91 2.15 7.32
CA PRO A 216 9.00 3.58 7.56
C PRO A 216 8.61 4.35 6.29
N ALA A 217 7.73 5.33 6.45
CA ALA A 217 7.27 6.23 5.41
C ALA A 217 7.11 7.65 5.99
N PHE A 218 7.07 8.66 5.13
CA PHE A 218 6.72 10.02 5.53
C PHE A 218 5.23 10.26 5.24
N PHE A 219 4.62 11.26 5.89
CA PHE A 219 3.28 11.71 5.53
C PHE A 219 3.17 13.23 5.63
N CYS A 220 2.40 13.81 4.72
CA CYS A 220 1.91 15.18 4.77
C CYS A 220 0.37 15.18 4.72
N ASP A 221 -0.26 15.68 5.79
CA ASP A 221 -1.71 15.79 5.89
C ASP A 221 -2.23 16.97 5.06
N VAL A 222 -2.56 16.67 3.80
CA VAL A 222 -3.12 17.58 2.80
C VAL A 222 -4.65 17.58 2.76
N SER A 223 -5.31 17.16 3.85
CA SER A 223 -6.78 17.07 3.91
C SER A 223 -7.48 18.40 3.68
N ASP A 224 -6.82 19.54 3.95
CA ASP A 224 -7.36 20.88 3.63
C ASP A 224 -7.60 21.09 2.12
N GLY A 225 -6.92 20.30 1.26
CA GLY A 225 -7.11 20.31 -0.19
C GLY A 225 -8.53 19.99 -0.65
N TRP A 226 -9.35 19.37 0.21
CA TRP A 226 -10.77 19.15 -0.07
C TRP A 226 -11.59 20.44 -0.24
N ARG A 227 -11.10 21.55 0.31
CA ARG A 227 -11.70 22.90 0.22
C ARG A 227 -11.36 23.64 -1.07
N LEU A 228 -10.41 23.12 -1.87
CA LEU A 228 -10.06 23.74 -3.14
C LEU A 228 -11.26 23.65 -4.09
N PRO A 229 -11.65 24.75 -4.77
CA PRO A 229 -12.86 24.79 -5.61
C PRO A 229 -12.75 23.82 -6.79
N ARG A 230 -11.62 23.86 -7.50
CA ARG A 230 -11.51 23.19 -8.78
C ARG A 230 -10.95 21.77 -8.65
N THR A 231 -11.52 20.83 -9.40
CA THR A 231 -11.05 19.43 -9.47
C THR A 231 -9.59 19.35 -9.92
N ASP A 232 -9.18 20.18 -10.89
CA ASP A 232 -7.81 20.18 -11.42
C ASP A 232 -6.76 20.58 -10.38
N GLN A 233 -7.10 21.48 -9.46
CA GLN A 233 -6.21 21.85 -8.35
C GLN A 233 -6.01 20.67 -7.39
N ARG A 234 -7.11 19.97 -7.04
CA ARG A 234 -7.06 18.78 -6.17
C ARG A 234 -6.25 17.65 -6.81
N VAL A 235 -6.41 17.43 -8.12
CA VAL A 235 -5.62 16.45 -8.89
C VAL A 235 -4.14 16.81 -8.86
N ARG A 236 -3.79 18.08 -9.07
CA ARG A 236 -2.39 18.53 -9.02
C ARG A 236 -1.77 18.36 -7.64
N VAL A 237 -2.51 18.64 -6.57
CA VAL A 237 -2.06 18.35 -5.20
C VAL A 237 -1.81 16.85 -5.04
N ALA A 238 -2.73 16.00 -5.50
CA ALA A 238 -2.59 14.55 -5.41
C ALA A 238 -1.41 13.99 -6.24
N LEU A 239 -1.07 14.60 -7.39
CA LEU A 239 0.04 14.13 -8.23
C LEU A 239 1.38 14.81 -7.93
N ALA A 240 1.40 15.82 -7.06
CA ALA A 240 2.60 16.61 -6.77
C ALA A 240 3.77 15.75 -6.27
N GLY A 241 3.51 14.79 -5.38
CA GLY A 241 4.52 13.87 -4.86
C GLY A 241 5.16 13.03 -5.97
N ILE A 242 4.35 12.43 -6.85
CA ILE A 242 4.83 11.65 -8.00
C ILE A 242 5.68 12.51 -8.94
N VAL A 243 5.29 13.75 -9.21
CA VAL A 243 6.08 14.67 -10.05
C VAL A 243 7.43 14.96 -9.41
N THR A 244 7.46 15.33 -8.12
CA THR A 244 8.73 15.56 -7.38
C THR A 244 9.62 14.32 -7.44
N GLN A 245 9.06 13.14 -7.17
CA GLN A 245 9.79 11.88 -7.20
C GLN A 245 10.32 11.56 -8.60
N SER A 246 9.55 11.83 -9.66
CA SER A 246 9.97 11.61 -11.05
C SER A 246 11.09 12.56 -11.46
N VAL A 247 11.07 13.81 -11.00
CA VAL A 247 12.15 14.78 -11.23
C VAL A 247 13.45 14.31 -10.56
N ILE A 248 13.37 13.85 -9.31
CA ILE A 248 14.54 13.34 -8.58
C ILE A 248 15.10 12.08 -9.24
N ALA A 249 14.22 11.13 -9.59
CA ALA A 249 14.60 9.91 -10.30
C ALA A 249 15.26 10.23 -11.64
N GLY A 250 14.71 11.20 -12.36
CA GLY A 250 15.21 11.57 -13.66
C GLY A 250 16.52 12.35 -13.62
N ALA A 251 16.68 13.25 -12.64
CA ALA A 251 17.95 13.90 -12.36
C ALA A 251 19.04 12.88 -12.03
N ALA A 252 18.74 11.85 -11.22
CA ALA A 252 19.68 10.77 -10.92
C ALA A 252 20.08 9.97 -12.18
N ALA A 253 19.10 9.61 -13.02
CA ALA A 253 19.36 8.90 -14.28
C ALA A 253 20.21 9.73 -15.25
N VAL A 254 19.94 11.04 -15.38
CA VAL A 254 20.73 11.95 -16.22
C VAL A 254 22.14 12.09 -15.65
N THR A 255 22.30 12.24 -14.34
CA THR A 255 23.64 12.28 -13.70
C THR A 255 24.43 11.01 -14.01
N ALA A 256 23.80 9.84 -14.06
CA ALA A 256 24.46 8.58 -14.40
C ALA A 256 25.03 8.51 -15.83
N LEU A 257 24.63 9.41 -16.74
CA LEU A 257 25.26 9.54 -18.07
C LEU A 257 26.66 10.15 -18.00
N PHE A 258 26.95 10.94 -16.96
CA PHE A 258 28.21 11.66 -16.80
C PHE A 258 29.13 11.02 -15.76
N LEU A 259 28.74 9.88 -15.18
CA LEU A 259 29.55 9.14 -14.24
C LEU A 259 30.32 8.03 -14.96
N ASP A 260 31.58 7.84 -14.57
CA ASP A 260 32.37 6.69 -15.03
C ASP A 260 31.80 5.38 -14.45
N PRO A 261 31.98 4.24 -15.16
CA PRO A 261 31.61 2.92 -14.66
C PRO A 261 32.19 2.67 -13.26
N SER A 262 31.31 2.56 -12.27
CA SER A 262 31.69 2.39 -10.87
C SER A 262 30.51 1.82 -10.07
N PRO A 263 30.75 1.16 -8.91
CA PRO A 263 29.66 0.72 -8.03
C PRO A 263 28.74 1.86 -7.57
N GLY A 264 29.26 3.09 -7.51
CA GLY A 264 28.47 4.29 -7.23
C GLY A 264 27.49 4.61 -8.36
N ARG A 265 27.94 4.55 -9.62
CA ARG A 265 27.09 4.73 -10.81
C ARG A 265 25.98 3.68 -10.86
N ASP A 266 26.30 2.41 -10.58
CA ASP A 266 25.31 1.32 -10.50
C ASP A 266 24.25 1.61 -9.44
N GLY A 267 24.67 2.09 -8.27
CA GLY A 267 23.77 2.55 -7.21
C GLY A 267 22.84 3.69 -7.65
N VAL A 268 23.35 4.69 -8.37
CA VAL A 268 22.55 5.80 -8.91
C VAL A 268 21.53 5.32 -9.94
N LEU A 269 21.92 4.40 -10.83
CA LEU A 269 21.01 3.80 -11.81
C LEU A 269 19.88 3.01 -11.15
N LEU A 270 20.23 2.17 -10.17
CA LEU A 270 19.25 1.40 -9.40
C LEU A 270 18.32 2.30 -8.60
N PHE A 271 18.85 3.37 -7.99
CA PHE A 271 18.04 4.37 -7.31
C PHE A 271 17.01 4.99 -8.26
N ALA A 272 17.43 5.41 -9.46
CA ALA A 272 16.55 6.02 -10.45
C ALA A 272 15.44 5.03 -10.87
N VAL A 273 15.79 3.79 -11.18
CA VAL A 273 14.83 2.74 -11.55
C VAL A 273 13.83 2.48 -10.41
N LEU A 274 14.29 2.32 -9.17
CA LEU A 274 13.42 2.11 -8.01
C LEU A 274 12.52 3.32 -7.74
N ALA A 275 13.05 4.54 -7.86
CA ALA A 275 12.30 5.77 -7.64
C ALA A 275 11.19 5.95 -8.69
N TYR A 276 11.46 5.72 -9.98
CA TYR A 276 10.42 5.71 -11.01
C TYR A 276 9.40 4.59 -10.80
N THR A 277 9.85 3.38 -10.49
CA THR A 277 8.96 2.24 -10.25
C THR A 277 8.02 2.51 -9.08
N THR A 278 8.54 3.06 -7.97
CA THR A 278 7.74 3.44 -6.81
C THR A 278 6.75 4.56 -7.14
N GLY A 279 7.15 5.55 -7.95
CA GLY A 279 6.24 6.59 -8.46
C GLY A 279 5.12 6.02 -9.33
N ALA A 280 5.43 5.07 -10.21
CA ALA A 280 4.45 4.37 -11.05
C ALA A 280 3.47 3.51 -10.21
N LEU A 281 3.97 2.84 -9.16
CA LEU A 281 3.11 2.12 -8.22
C LEU A 281 2.17 3.08 -7.48
N ASN A 282 2.63 4.29 -7.11
CA ASN A 282 1.78 5.32 -6.49
C ASN A 282 0.66 5.85 -7.42
N LEU A 283 0.83 5.73 -8.75
CA LEU A 283 -0.24 6.05 -9.72
C LEU A 283 -1.35 4.98 -9.79
N VAL A 284 -1.16 3.79 -9.20
CA VAL A 284 -2.16 2.72 -9.27
C VAL A 284 -3.41 3.09 -8.46
N PRO A 285 -4.60 3.19 -9.08
CA PRO A 285 -5.78 3.77 -8.43
C PRO A 285 -6.58 2.79 -7.57
N PHE A 286 -6.13 1.54 -7.41
CA PHE A 286 -6.89 0.49 -6.71
C PHE A 286 -6.69 0.48 -5.19
N VAL A 287 -5.60 1.10 -4.73
CA VAL A 287 -5.24 1.33 -3.33
C VAL A 287 -5.31 2.82 -3.06
N LYS A 288 -5.41 3.25 -1.79
CA LYS A 288 -5.44 4.67 -1.42
C LYS A 288 -4.04 5.32 -1.55
N LEU A 289 -3.49 5.29 -2.75
CA LEU A 289 -2.27 5.98 -3.16
C LEU A 289 -2.64 7.27 -3.91
N ASP A 290 -1.65 8.02 -4.35
CA ASP A 290 -1.82 9.29 -5.05
C ASP A 290 -2.69 9.19 -6.30
N GLY A 291 -2.50 8.16 -7.12
CA GLY A 291 -3.31 7.93 -8.31
C GLY A 291 -4.80 7.74 -8.00
N TYR A 292 -5.12 7.11 -6.85
CA TYR A 292 -6.49 7.03 -6.37
C TYR A 292 -7.00 8.39 -5.93
N LEU A 293 -6.21 9.17 -5.19
CA LEU A 293 -6.59 10.52 -4.75
C LEU A 293 -6.83 11.45 -5.95
N ALA A 294 -5.98 11.35 -6.97
CA ALA A 294 -6.12 12.06 -8.24
C ALA A 294 -7.39 11.64 -8.98
N LEU A 295 -7.63 10.34 -9.18
CA LEU A 295 -8.82 9.84 -9.87
C LEU A 295 -10.12 10.22 -9.14
N MET A 296 -10.14 10.05 -7.83
CA MET A 296 -11.27 10.43 -6.97
C MET A 296 -11.55 11.94 -7.05
N SER A 297 -10.49 12.76 -7.07
CA SER A 297 -10.61 14.21 -7.17
C SER A 297 -11.05 14.67 -8.56
N HIS A 298 -10.59 13.99 -9.61
CA HIS A 298 -10.95 14.27 -11.00
C HIS A 298 -12.43 13.98 -11.26
N LEU A 299 -12.91 12.82 -10.80
CA LEU A 299 -14.32 12.41 -10.93
C LEU A 299 -15.25 13.15 -9.95
N ASP A 300 -14.69 13.86 -8.98
CA ASP A 300 -15.38 14.50 -7.86
C ASP A 300 -16.33 13.56 -7.08
N LEU A 301 -15.96 12.28 -6.98
CA LEU A 301 -16.73 11.24 -6.30
C LEU A 301 -16.11 10.93 -4.93
N PRO A 302 -16.57 11.55 -3.83
CA PRO A 302 -16.03 11.25 -2.51
C PRO A 302 -16.29 9.77 -2.15
N HIS A 303 -15.32 9.18 -1.44
CA HIS A 303 -15.36 7.76 -1.06
C HIS A 303 -15.49 6.78 -2.24
N LEU A 304 -14.99 7.16 -3.42
CA LEU A 304 -15.04 6.37 -4.66
C LEU A 304 -14.79 4.87 -4.42
N ARG A 305 -13.66 4.50 -3.82
CA ARG A 305 -13.30 3.09 -3.58
C ARG A 305 -14.30 2.36 -2.70
N ALA A 306 -14.85 3.02 -1.68
CA ALA A 306 -15.81 2.37 -0.79
C ALA A 306 -17.14 2.09 -1.50
N ARG A 307 -17.62 3.06 -2.29
CA ARG A 307 -18.86 2.93 -3.09
C ARG A 307 -18.72 1.87 -4.17
N THR A 308 -17.64 1.90 -4.94
CA THR A 308 -17.38 0.91 -6.00
C THR A 308 -17.17 -0.50 -5.42
N MET A 309 -16.49 -0.64 -4.28
CA MET A 309 -16.38 -1.94 -3.60
C MET A 309 -17.74 -2.44 -3.08
N THR A 310 -18.65 -1.55 -2.67
CA THR A 310 -20.01 -1.96 -2.31
C THR A 310 -20.76 -2.47 -3.55
N ASP A 311 -20.65 -1.79 -4.69
CA ASP A 311 -21.23 -2.25 -5.95
C ASP A 311 -20.68 -3.61 -6.38
N ALA A 312 -19.36 -3.80 -6.28
CA ALA A 312 -18.71 -5.08 -6.57
C ALA A 312 -19.15 -6.20 -5.62
N ARG A 313 -19.28 -5.94 -4.31
CA ARG A 313 -19.82 -6.94 -3.35
C ARG A 313 -21.26 -7.32 -3.69
N ARG A 314 -22.11 -6.34 -3.99
CA ARG A 314 -23.51 -6.57 -4.38
C ARG A 314 -23.60 -7.33 -5.70
N PHE A 315 -22.71 -7.05 -6.65
CA PHE A 315 -22.61 -7.81 -7.89
C PHE A 315 -22.20 -9.28 -7.64
N LEU A 316 -21.12 -9.51 -6.88
CA LEU A 316 -20.67 -10.87 -6.53
C LEU A 316 -21.76 -11.65 -5.78
N ALA A 317 -22.43 -11.03 -4.80
CA ALA A 317 -23.52 -11.66 -4.08
C ALA A 317 -24.70 -12.00 -5.00
N ARG A 318 -25.04 -11.13 -5.97
CA ARG A 318 -26.07 -11.42 -6.98
C ARG A 318 -25.72 -12.60 -7.87
N VAL A 319 -24.47 -12.66 -8.35
CA VAL A 319 -24.00 -13.73 -9.22
C VAL A 319 -23.97 -15.06 -8.47
N LEU A 320 -23.39 -15.08 -7.26
CA LEU A 320 -23.21 -16.30 -6.47
C LEU A 320 -24.51 -16.79 -5.83
N PHE A 321 -25.33 -15.89 -5.28
CA PHE A 321 -26.43 -16.24 -4.39
C PHE A 321 -27.81 -15.70 -4.86
N GLY A 322 -27.84 -14.75 -5.79
CA GLY A 322 -29.08 -14.10 -6.23
C GLY A 322 -29.50 -12.93 -5.34
N GLY A 323 -30.79 -12.59 -5.33
CA GLY A 323 -31.32 -11.43 -4.59
C GLY A 323 -31.38 -10.15 -5.42
N ARG A 324 -32.00 -9.11 -4.85
CA ARG A 324 -32.15 -7.79 -5.49
C ARG A 324 -31.22 -6.78 -4.81
N TYR A 325 -30.44 -6.05 -5.59
CA TYR A 325 -29.48 -5.06 -5.09
C TYR A 325 -29.52 -3.80 -5.92
N ALA A 326 -29.55 -2.64 -5.26
CA ALA A 326 -29.32 -1.35 -5.89
C ALA A 326 -27.83 -1.01 -5.93
N ARG A 327 -27.37 -0.30 -6.96
CA ARG A 327 -26.00 0.22 -7.04
C ARG A 327 -25.91 1.55 -6.29
N GLU A 328 -24.77 1.81 -5.65
CA GLU A 328 -24.39 3.09 -5.06
C GLU A 328 -24.06 4.12 -6.13
N LEU A 329 -23.47 3.68 -7.25
CA LEU A 329 -23.10 4.54 -8.37
C LEU A 329 -23.90 4.15 -9.61
N PRO A 330 -24.45 5.12 -10.37
CA PRO A 330 -25.21 4.82 -11.59
C PRO A 330 -24.31 4.20 -12.68
N GLN A 331 -23.03 4.54 -12.69
CA GLN A 331 -22.09 4.13 -13.73
C GLN A 331 -21.83 2.62 -13.69
N ARG A 332 -21.76 1.99 -14.88
CA ARG A 332 -21.54 0.53 -14.99
C ARG A 332 -20.10 0.13 -14.66
N TRP A 333 -19.13 1.01 -14.88
CA TRP A 333 -17.71 0.74 -14.56
C TRP A 333 -17.44 0.61 -13.06
N SER A 334 -18.36 1.04 -12.20
CA SER A 334 -18.19 0.99 -10.73
C SER A 334 -17.93 -0.44 -10.23
N VAL A 335 -18.57 -1.43 -10.84
CA VAL A 335 -18.39 -2.85 -10.52
C VAL A 335 -16.99 -3.32 -10.87
N GLY A 336 -16.54 -3.09 -12.11
CA GLY A 336 -15.21 -3.51 -12.57
C GLY A 336 -14.09 -2.87 -11.76
N PHE A 337 -14.19 -1.56 -11.53
CA PHE A 337 -13.23 -0.85 -10.67
C PHE A 337 -13.27 -1.34 -9.21
N GLY A 338 -14.47 -1.60 -8.67
CA GLY A 338 -14.64 -2.14 -7.33
C GLY A 338 -14.03 -3.54 -7.15
N LEU A 339 -14.15 -4.41 -8.16
CA LEU A 339 -13.51 -5.73 -8.20
C LEU A 339 -11.99 -5.59 -8.21
N ALA A 340 -11.45 -4.69 -9.04
CA ALA A 340 -10.02 -4.39 -9.06
C ALA A 340 -9.52 -3.85 -7.70
N CYS A 341 -10.26 -2.96 -7.04
CA CYS A 341 -9.95 -2.47 -5.68
C CYS A 341 -9.96 -3.56 -4.59
N MET A 342 -10.65 -4.68 -4.81
CA MET A 342 -10.63 -5.85 -3.92
C MET A 342 -9.47 -6.79 -4.24
N ALA A 343 -9.25 -7.08 -5.52
CA ALA A 343 -8.25 -8.04 -5.97
C ALA A 343 -6.82 -7.49 -5.82
N PHE A 344 -6.60 -6.21 -6.15
CA PHE A 344 -5.25 -5.65 -6.23
C PHE A 344 -4.47 -5.67 -4.90
N PRO A 345 -5.05 -5.33 -3.72
CA PRO A 345 -4.34 -5.50 -2.45
C PRO A 345 -3.97 -6.96 -2.15
N LEU A 346 -4.81 -7.93 -2.54
CA LEU A 346 -4.50 -9.35 -2.37
C LEU A 346 -3.36 -9.78 -3.29
N TYR A 347 -3.36 -9.29 -4.52
CA TYR A 347 -2.25 -9.47 -5.47
C TYR A 347 -0.94 -8.90 -4.89
N LEU A 348 -0.95 -7.66 -4.37
CA LEU A 348 0.24 -7.02 -3.82
C LEU A 348 0.80 -7.78 -2.61
N VAL A 349 -0.06 -8.19 -1.67
CA VAL A 349 0.38 -8.97 -0.50
C VAL A 349 0.87 -10.35 -0.92
N GLY A 350 0.17 -11.03 -1.84
CA GLY A 350 0.57 -12.33 -2.35
C GLY A 350 1.91 -12.28 -3.10
N SER A 351 2.10 -11.30 -3.98
CA SER A 351 3.35 -11.11 -4.72
C SER A 351 4.50 -10.74 -3.77
N ALA A 352 4.26 -9.88 -2.78
CA ALA A 352 5.26 -9.57 -1.75
C ALA A 352 5.63 -10.83 -0.95
N MET A 353 4.67 -11.65 -0.53
CA MET A 353 4.96 -12.90 0.18
C MET A 353 5.80 -13.87 -0.65
N VAL A 354 5.56 -13.95 -1.97
CA VAL A 354 6.37 -14.79 -2.88
C VAL A 354 7.77 -14.22 -3.07
N LEU A 355 7.88 -12.91 -3.33
CA LEU A 355 9.14 -12.22 -3.60
C LEU A 355 10.08 -12.26 -2.39
N TRP A 356 9.53 -12.03 -1.19
CA TRP A 356 10.30 -11.96 0.05
C TRP A 356 10.42 -13.30 0.78
N ALA A 357 9.73 -14.35 0.32
CA ALA A 357 9.75 -15.67 0.96
C ALA A 357 11.17 -16.20 1.21
N PRO A 358 12.09 -16.18 0.21
CA PRO A 358 13.45 -16.70 0.40
C PRO A 358 14.22 -15.94 1.49
N LEU A 359 14.07 -14.61 1.53
CA LEU A 359 14.69 -13.78 2.56
C LEU A 359 14.16 -14.13 3.96
N PHE A 360 12.83 -14.24 4.11
CA PHE A 360 12.22 -14.61 5.39
C PHE A 360 12.59 -16.04 5.81
N GLN A 361 12.63 -16.99 4.89
CA GLN A 361 13.06 -18.37 5.20
C GLN A 361 14.52 -18.42 5.67
N GLY A 362 15.39 -17.54 5.14
CA GLY A 362 16.75 -17.36 5.61
C GLY A 362 16.86 -16.84 7.05
N LEU A 363 15.84 -16.16 7.58
CA LEU A 363 15.76 -15.71 8.97
C LEU A 363 15.30 -16.80 9.96
N GLY A 364 15.15 -18.05 9.51
CA GLY A 364 14.77 -19.15 10.38
C GLY A 364 13.31 -19.12 10.83
N MET A 365 13.07 -19.54 12.08
CA MET A 365 11.73 -19.63 12.67
C MET A 365 10.98 -18.28 12.69
N LEU A 366 11.70 -17.17 12.89
CA LEU A 366 11.10 -15.83 12.89
C LEU A 366 10.44 -15.50 11.54
N GLY A 367 11.17 -15.68 10.44
CA GLY A 367 10.62 -15.38 9.12
C GLY A 367 9.58 -16.41 8.66
N ALA A 368 9.74 -17.69 9.01
CA ALA A 368 8.70 -18.70 8.80
C ALA A 368 7.40 -18.33 9.53
N SER A 369 7.49 -17.86 10.77
CA SER A 369 6.34 -17.37 11.55
C SER A 369 5.66 -16.18 10.88
N VAL A 370 6.44 -15.19 10.40
CA VAL A 370 5.91 -14.01 9.68
C VAL A 370 5.14 -14.44 8.42
N LEU A 371 5.68 -15.35 7.62
CA LEU A 371 5.01 -15.88 6.43
C LEU A 371 3.74 -16.65 6.79
N GLY A 372 3.78 -17.50 7.82
CA GLY A 372 2.63 -18.24 8.34
C GLY A 372 1.51 -17.33 8.82
N PHE A 373 1.83 -16.30 9.62
CA PHE A 373 0.87 -15.29 10.05
C PHE A 373 0.28 -14.52 8.86
N GLY A 374 1.10 -14.18 7.85
CA GLY A 374 0.65 -13.57 6.61
C GLY A 374 -0.37 -14.43 5.86
N ALA A 375 -0.10 -15.74 5.72
CA ALA A 375 -1.02 -16.70 5.12
C ALA A 375 -2.32 -16.83 5.91
N CYS A 376 -2.24 -16.99 7.23
CA CYS A 376 -3.40 -17.03 8.12
C CYS A 376 -4.24 -15.74 8.04
N TYR A 377 -3.60 -14.58 7.95
CA TYR A 377 -4.29 -13.31 7.75
C TYR A 377 -5.05 -13.27 6.43
N LEU A 378 -4.46 -13.74 5.32
CA LEU A 378 -5.14 -13.81 4.03
C LEU A 378 -6.36 -14.74 4.08
N VAL A 379 -6.24 -15.90 4.71
CA VAL A 379 -7.36 -16.84 4.92
C VAL A 379 -8.47 -16.19 5.76
N TYR A 380 -8.11 -15.54 6.87
CA TYR A 380 -9.07 -14.79 7.70
C TYR A 380 -9.80 -13.70 6.91
N ARG A 381 -9.06 -12.93 6.08
CA ARG A 381 -9.61 -11.86 5.25
C ARG A 381 -10.57 -12.40 4.20
N PHE A 382 -10.21 -13.51 3.56
CA PHE A 382 -11.07 -14.23 2.62
C PHE A 382 -12.36 -14.69 3.31
N TRP A 383 -12.24 -15.42 4.42
CA TRP A 383 -13.38 -15.91 5.20
C TRP A 383 -14.32 -14.78 5.63
N LYS A 384 -13.78 -13.71 6.21
CA LYS A 384 -14.58 -12.55 6.65
C LYS A 384 -15.30 -11.88 5.47
N ALA A 385 -14.64 -11.75 4.32
CA ALA A 385 -15.27 -11.20 3.12
C ALA A 385 -16.39 -12.10 2.61
N PHE A 386 -16.14 -13.41 2.53
CA PHE A 386 -17.11 -14.41 2.06
C PHE A 386 -18.34 -14.52 2.97
N SER A 387 -18.14 -14.63 4.29
CA SER A 387 -19.22 -14.61 5.28
C SER A 387 -20.01 -13.30 5.24
N GLY A 388 -19.35 -12.18 4.96
CA GLY A 388 -20.01 -10.90 4.72
C GLY A 388 -20.90 -10.89 3.47
N LEU A 389 -20.50 -11.58 2.39
CA LEU A 389 -21.32 -11.73 1.18
C LEU A 389 -22.57 -12.58 1.45
N ILE A 390 -22.44 -13.66 2.23
CA ILE A 390 -23.59 -14.50 2.64
C ILE A 390 -24.58 -13.66 3.45
N GLY A 391 -24.10 -12.90 4.44
CA GLY A 391 -24.95 -12.01 5.24
C GLY A 391 -25.65 -10.93 4.39
N LEU A 392 -24.97 -10.41 3.38
CA LEU A 392 -25.54 -9.45 2.43
C LEU A 392 -26.59 -10.09 1.51
N ALA A 393 -26.39 -11.34 1.10
CA ALA A 393 -27.37 -12.10 0.33
C ALA A 393 -28.63 -12.43 1.14
N HIS A 394 -28.46 -12.84 2.39
CA HIS A 394 -29.58 -13.11 3.29
C HIS A 394 -30.46 -11.87 3.49
N LYS A 395 -29.84 -10.70 3.77
CA LYS A 395 -30.57 -9.42 3.91
C LYS A 395 -31.25 -8.95 2.62
N ALA A 396 -30.74 -9.35 1.46
CA ALA A 396 -31.29 -8.99 0.16
C ALA A 396 -32.37 -9.98 -0.34
N GLY A 397 -32.82 -10.90 0.51
CA GLY A 397 -33.89 -11.86 0.19
C GLY A 397 -33.44 -13.02 -0.70
N ALA A 398 -32.16 -13.39 -0.70
CA ALA A 398 -31.70 -14.57 -1.42
C ALA A 398 -32.28 -15.85 -0.79
N ARG A 399 -32.73 -16.78 -1.63
CA ARG A 399 -33.26 -18.08 -1.19
C ARG A 399 -32.14 -18.94 -0.59
N ILE A 400 -32.41 -19.64 0.51
CA ILE A 400 -31.39 -20.41 1.24
C ILE A 400 -30.71 -21.49 0.38
N TRP A 401 -31.44 -22.17 -0.51
CA TRP A 401 -30.86 -23.17 -1.41
C TRP A 401 -29.84 -22.57 -2.39
N ARG A 402 -30.04 -21.32 -2.84
CA ARG A 402 -29.05 -20.63 -3.69
C ARG A 402 -27.81 -20.25 -2.91
N ILE A 403 -27.95 -19.90 -1.63
CA ILE A 403 -26.82 -19.64 -0.74
C ILE A 403 -26.00 -20.92 -0.55
N ILE A 404 -26.66 -22.06 -0.29
CA ILE A 404 -26.00 -23.36 -0.15
C ILE A 404 -25.31 -23.73 -1.48
N ALA A 405 -26.03 -23.72 -2.60
CA ALA A 405 -25.48 -24.07 -3.91
C ALA A 405 -24.30 -23.18 -4.30
N GLY A 406 -24.42 -21.85 -4.13
CA GLY A 406 -23.33 -20.92 -4.39
C GLY A 406 -22.12 -21.13 -3.48
N THR A 407 -22.36 -21.47 -2.20
CA THR A 407 -21.29 -21.76 -1.23
C THR A 407 -20.56 -23.05 -1.59
N SER A 408 -21.30 -24.12 -1.91
CA SER A 408 -20.75 -25.38 -2.38
C SER A 408 -19.95 -25.18 -3.67
N ALA A 409 -20.46 -24.40 -4.62
CA ALA A 409 -19.76 -24.11 -5.87
C ALA A 409 -18.42 -23.38 -5.62
N VAL A 410 -18.40 -22.38 -4.72
CA VAL A 410 -17.14 -21.69 -4.35
C VAL A 410 -16.19 -22.64 -3.62
N ALA A 411 -16.69 -23.48 -2.71
CA ALA A 411 -15.87 -24.46 -2.01
C ALA A 411 -15.23 -25.47 -2.99
N VAL A 412 -15.98 -25.99 -3.94
CA VAL A 412 -15.47 -26.88 -5.00
C VAL A 412 -14.46 -26.16 -5.87
N ALA A 413 -14.74 -24.91 -6.29
CA ALA A 413 -13.82 -24.12 -7.10
C ALA A 413 -12.50 -23.81 -6.40
N LEU A 414 -12.48 -23.71 -5.07
CA LEU A 414 -11.25 -23.53 -4.28
C LEU A 414 -10.54 -24.86 -3.99
N ALA A 415 -11.28 -25.93 -3.74
CA ALA A 415 -10.72 -27.24 -3.42
C ALA A 415 -10.12 -27.95 -4.66
N ALA A 416 -10.74 -27.80 -5.84
CA ALA A 416 -10.29 -28.49 -7.03
C ALA A 416 -8.85 -28.13 -7.43
N PRO A 417 -8.41 -26.86 -7.49
CA PRO A 417 -7.02 -26.53 -7.75
C PRO A 417 -6.07 -27.08 -6.68
N LEU A 418 -6.47 -27.01 -5.40
CA LEU A 418 -5.66 -27.51 -4.30
C LEU A 418 -5.34 -29.01 -4.45
N LEU A 419 -6.31 -29.79 -4.91
CA LEU A 419 -6.21 -31.25 -5.03
C LEU A 419 -5.63 -31.73 -6.36
N PHE A 420 -6.01 -31.09 -7.48
CA PHE A 420 -5.69 -31.59 -8.82
C PHE A 420 -4.55 -30.86 -9.53
N VAL A 421 -4.23 -29.63 -9.13
CA VAL A 421 -3.12 -28.90 -9.75
C VAL A 421 -1.82 -29.30 -9.07
N THR A 422 -0.87 -29.81 -9.85
CA THR A 422 0.50 -30.05 -9.39
C THR A 422 1.41 -28.92 -9.83
N VAL A 423 2.25 -28.43 -8.92
CA VAL A 423 3.14 -27.30 -9.13
C VAL A 423 4.59 -27.77 -8.93
N PRO A 424 5.56 -27.31 -9.75
CA PRO A 424 6.97 -27.57 -9.47
C PRO A 424 7.35 -27.07 -8.08
N TYR A 425 7.98 -27.94 -7.31
CA TYR A 425 8.53 -27.63 -5.99
C TYR A 425 10.03 -27.45 -6.14
N THR A 426 10.50 -26.22 -5.92
CA THR A 426 11.92 -25.90 -5.91
C THR A 426 12.32 -25.44 -4.52
N VAL A 427 13.46 -25.93 -4.06
CA VAL A 427 14.10 -25.48 -2.81
C VAL A 427 15.16 -24.46 -3.17
N THR A 428 14.99 -23.23 -2.68
CA THR A 428 15.93 -22.13 -2.94
C THR A 428 17.03 -22.14 -1.88
N GLY A 429 18.28 -22.06 -2.32
CA GLY A 429 19.46 -21.91 -1.48
C GLY A 429 20.53 -21.09 -2.18
N GLY A 430 21.77 -21.26 -1.74
CA GLY A 430 22.96 -20.69 -2.36
C GLY A 430 23.87 -21.77 -2.93
N TYR A 431 24.91 -21.36 -3.64
CA TYR A 431 26.06 -22.22 -3.89
C TYR A 431 27.35 -21.53 -3.47
N VAL A 432 28.35 -22.34 -3.11
CA VAL A 432 29.71 -21.91 -2.85
C VAL A 432 30.64 -22.70 -3.78
N ALA A 433 31.41 -21.98 -4.58
CA ALA A 433 32.40 -22.55 -5.48
C ALA A 433 33.81 -22.20 -4.97
N GLN A 434 34.51 -23.18 -4.38
CA GLN A 434 35.87 -23.01 -3.86
C GLN A 434 36.75 -24.19 -4.26
N HIS A 435 38.00 -23.90 -4.67
CA HIS A 435 39.02 -24.91 -4.97
C HIS A 435 38.57 -26.01 -5.97
N GLY A 436 37.75 -25.65 -6.96
CA GLY A 436 37.24 -26.59 -7.96
C GLY A 436 36.12 -27.51 -7.49
N ARG A 437 35.61 -27.32 -6.26
CA ARG A 437 34.40 -27.97 -5.74
C ARG A 437 33.26 -26.96 -5.70
N VAL A 438 32.05 -27.44 -5.97
CA VAL A 438 30.82 -26.67 -5.88
C VAL A 438 29.91 -27.35 -4.88
N GLU A 439 29.48 -26.61 -3.88
CA GLU A 439 28.55 -27.09 -2.86
C GLU A 439 27.26 -26.28 -2.93
N LEU A 440 26.12 -26.97 -2.95
CA LEU A 440 24.81 -26.38 -2.70
C LEU A 440 24.68 -26.15 -1.19
N VAL A 441 24.41 -24.92 -0.79
CA VAL A 441 24.22 -24.55 0.61
C VAL A 441 22.76 -24.20 0.85
N LEU A 442 22.11 -24.98 1.71
CA LEU A 442 20.71 -24.79 2.09
C LEU A 442 20.63 -24.25 3.53
N PRO A 443 19.76 -23.26 3.81
CA PRO A 443 19.50 -22.86 5.19
C PRO A 443 18.89 -24.04 5.98
N ALA A 444 19.09 -24.09 7.29
CA ALA A 444 18.58 -25.18 8.13
C ALA A 444 17.04 -25.38 8.05
N THR A 445 16.30 -24.33 7.68
CA THR A 445 14.84 -24.34 7.43
C THR A 445 14.41 -25.00 6.13
N ALA A 446 15.36 -25.22 5.20
CA ALA A 446 15.06 -25.80 3.90
C ALA A 446 14.61 -27.26 4.03
N ASP A 447 13.98 -27.76 2.98
CA ASP A 447 13.63 -29.17 2.90
C ASP A 447 14.88 -30.03 2.73
N GLN A 448 15.28 -30.71 3.81
CA GLN A 448 16.47 -31.56 3.81
C GLN A 448 16.23 -32.86 3.02
N ASP A 449 14.97 -33.32 2.90
CA ASP A 449 14.62 -34.54 2.17
C ASP A 449 14.56 -34.32 0.64
N ALA A 450 14.64 -33.06 0.20
CA ALA A 450 14.66 -32.69 -1.21
C ALA A 450 16.01 -32.97 -1.89
N GLY A 451 17.11 -32.98 -1.14
CA GLY A 451 18.49 -33.11 -1.65
C GLY A 451 18.90 -34.54 -1.98
N ARG A 452 18.11 -35.27 -2.78
CA ARG A 452 18.43 -36.66 -3.16
C ARG A 452 19.55 -36.71 -4.20
N PRO A 453 20.43 -37.73 -4.18
CA PRO A 453 21.42 -37.94 -5.25
C PRO A 453 20.76 -37.94 -6.63
N GLY A 454 21.35 -37.22 -7.59
CA GLY A 454 20.82 -37.06 -8.94
C GLY A 454 19.76 -35.96 -9.11
N SER A 455 19.34 -35.29 -8.04
CA SER A 455 18.43 -34.15 -8.15
C SER A 455 19.09 -33.00 -8.92
N ALA A 456 18.35 -32.40 -9.85
CA ALA A 456 18.84 -31.32 -10.69
C ALA A 456 18.91 -30.00 -9.90
N VAL A 457 20.01 -29.27 -10.07
CA VAL A 457 20.26 -27.99 -9.42
C VAL A 457 20.58 -26.94 -10.48
N ARG A 458 19.86 -25.83 -10.47
CA ARG A 458 20.15 -24.67 -11.33
C ARG A 458 20.94 -23.65 -10.51
N LEU A 459 22.05 -23.21 -11.06
CA LEU A 459 22.93 -22.22 -10.43
C LEU A 459 22.73 -20.87 -11.11
N TYR A 460 22.57 -19.83 -10.29
CA TYR A 460 22.27 -18.47 -10.74
C TYR A 460 23.23 -17.46 -10.13
N ARG A 461 23.58 -16.44 -10.90
CA ARG A 461 24.26 -15.26 -10.34
C ARG A 461 23.31 -14.53 -9.38
N ALA A 462 23.81 -14.18 -8.18
CA ALA A 462 23.04 -13.50 -7.14
C ALA A 462 22.90 -11.99 -7.42
N GLY A 463 22.06 -11.62 -8.38
CA GLY A 463 21.70 -10.23 -8.65
C GLY A 463 20.62 -9.67 -7.70
N VAL A 464 20.49 -8.34 -7.66
CA VAL A 464 19.51 -7.63 -6.81
C VAL A 464 18.07 -7.91 -7.23
N VAL A 465 17.82 -7.99 -8.55
CA VAL A 465 16.47 -8.20 -9.10
C VAL A 465 16.46 -9.33 -10.13
N ASN A 466 17.48 -9.37 -11.00
CA ASN A 466 17.57 -10.40 -12.04
C ASN A 466 18.45 -11.56 -11.57
N ARG A 467 18.03 -12.80 -11.87
CA ARG A 467 18.82 -14.01 -11.66
C ARG A 467 19.15 -14.61 -13.02
N GLU A 468 20.40 -14.48 -13.42
CA GLU A 468 20.89 -15.11 -14.66
C GLU A 468 21.36 -16.53 -14.33
N GLN A 469 20.85 -17.54 -15.05
CA GLN A 469 21.30 -18.92 -14.87
C GLN A 469 22.71 -19.06 -15.46
N VAL A 470 23.68 -19.42 -14.62
CA VAL A 470 25.09 -19.54 -15.00
C VAL A 470 25.50 -20.99 -15.28
N ALA A 471 24.83 -21.96 -14.64
CA ALA A 471 25.12 -23.38 -14.84
C ALA A 471 23.94 -24.29 -14.42
N ALA A 472 24.05 -25.56 -14.78
CA ALA A 472 23.22 -26.65 -14.24
C ALA A 472 24.16 -27.69 -13.60
N ALA A 473 23.76 -28.24 -12.47
CA ALA A 473 24.52 -29.21 -11.69
C ALA A 473 23.57 -30.30 -11.14
N THR A 474 24.14 -31.35 -10.56
CA THR A 474 23.36 -32.42 -9.89
C THR A 474 23.90 -32.71 -8.51
N VAL A 475 23.03 -33.06 -7.55
CA VAL A 475 23.47 -33.49 -6.21
C VAL A 475 24.24 -34.81 -6.31
N ALA A 476 25.50 -34.80 -5.87
CA ALA A 476 26.42 -35.93 -6.00
C ALA A 476 26.30 -36.95 -4.85
N GLY A 477 25.99 -36.47 -3.64
CA GLY A 477 26.03 -37.27 -2.41
C GLY A 477 24.69 -37.36 -1.66
N PRO A 478 24.44 -38.44 -0.90
CA PRO A 478 23.16 -38.67 -0.21
C PRO A 478 23.01 -37.97 1.13
N ARG A 479 24.08 -37.39 1.70
CA ARG A 479 24.04 -36.75 3.03
C ARG A 479 24.53 -35.31 2.96
N ALA A 480 23.69 -34.43 3.50
CA ALA A 480 24.07 -33.07 3.82
C ALA A 480 25.12 -33.07 4.93
N LYS A 481 26.09 -32.16 4.84
CA LYS A 481 27.05 -31.90 5.92
C LYS A 481 26.79 -30.53 6.51
N GLU A 482 26.86 -30.42 7.83
CA GLU A 482 26.86 -29.10 8.47
C GLU A 482 28.08 -28.31 8.00
N CYS A 483 27.84 -27.09 7.57
CA CYS A 483 28.87 -26.17 7.11
C CYS A 483 28.48 -24.73 7.43
N SER A 484 29.40 -23.81 7.19
CA SER A 484 29.14 -22.38 7.31
C SER A 484 29.41 -21.74 5.96
N ALA A 485 28.42 -21.00 5.46
CA ALA A 485 28.51 -20.32 4.17
C ALA A 485 28.44 -18.80 4.36
N PRO A 486 29.17 -18.04 3.53
CA PRO A 486 29.11 -16.58 3.57
C PRO A 486 27.70 -16.08 3.26
N PHE A 487 27.31 -14.95 3.85
CA PHE A 487 25.99 -14.33 3.66
C PHE A 487 25.70 -14.03 2.18
N SER A 488 26.74 -13.77 1.38
CA SER A 488 26.67 -13.56 -0.07
C SER A 488 26.10 -14.76 -0.85
N ALA A 489 26.10 -15.97 -0.29
CA ALA A 489 25.44 -17.14 -0.87
C ALA A 489 23.91 -17.09 -0.74
N PHE A 490 23.38 -16.36 0.25
CA PHE A 490 21.94 -16.30 0.54
C PHE A 490 21.29 -14.97 0.14
N ALA A 491 22.08 -13.91 -0.02
CA ALA A 491 21.61 -12.57 -0.37
C ALA A 491 22.55 -11.89 -1.39
N PRO A 492 22.03 -11.00 -2.26
CA PRO A 492 22.82 -10.32 -3.30
C PRO A 492 23.71 -9.19 -2.73
N MET A 493 24.50 -9.49 -1.71
CA MET A 493 25.36 -8.54 -1.02
C MET A 493 26.79 -9.07 -0.99
N ARG A 494 27.75 -8.27 -1.48
CA ARG A 494 29.18 -8.63 -1.45
C ARG A 494 29.73 -8.40 -0.04
N THR A 495 29.56 -9.38 0.85
CA THR A 495 30.19 -9.41 2.17
C THR A 495 30.53 -10.83 2.58
N ASP A 496 31.78 -11.03 2.99
CA ASP A 496 32.28 -12.31 3.53
C ASP A 496 32.42 -12.26 5.07
N VAL A 497 32.04 -11.14 5.68
CA VAL A 497 32.19 -10.88 7.12
C VAL A 497 31.21 -11.68 7.96
N ILE A 498 30.04 -11.99 7.40
CA ILE A 498 28.95 -12.71 8.10
C ILE A 498 28.84 -14.09 7.46
N SER A 499 28.94 -15.13 8.28
CA SER A 499 28.70 -16.51 7.87
C SER A 499 27.47 -17.06 8.60
N LEU A 500 26.70 -17.89 7.89
CA LEU A 500 25.47 -18.51 8.41
C LEU A 500 25.63 -20.03 8.48
N PRO A 501 25.15 -20.68 9.56
CA PRO A 501 25.11 -22.13 9.63
C PRO A 501 24.15 -22.67 8.57
N CYS A 502 24.59 -23.68 7.84
CA CYS A 502 23.85 -24.24 6.72
C CYS A 502 24.20 -25.71 6.48
N LEU A 503 23.45 -26.35 5.60
CA LEU A 503 23.66 -27.71 5.16
C LEU A 503 24.21 -27.72 3.74
N GLY A 504 25.37 -28.33 3.56
CA GLY A 504 26.11 -28.43 2.31
C GLY A 504 25.87 -29.76 1.61
N TYR A 505 25.55 -29.71 0.32
CA TYR A 505 25.48 -30.87 -0.56
C TYR A 505 26.50 -30.71 -1.69
N GLU A 506 27.35 -31.71 -1.86
CA GLU A 506 28.33 -31.72 -2.96
C GLU A 506 27.62 -31.82 -4.30
N LEU A 507 27.99 -30.95 -5.24
CA LEU A 507 27.41 -30.91 -6.58
C LEU A 507 28.38 -31.43 -7.64
N THR A 508 27.86 -32.20 -8.58
CA THR A 508 28.51 -32.46 -9.87
C THR A 508 28.19 -31.28 -10.79
N ALA A 509 29.10 -30.32 -10.89
CA ALA A 509 28.97 -29.14 -11.74
C ALA A 509 29.89 -29.23 -12.98
N PRO A 510 29.48 -28.66 -14.14
CA PRO A 510 30.36 -28.55 -15.30
C PRO A 510 31.59 -27.70 -14.99
N ARG A 511 32.75 -28.09 -15.54
CA ARG A 511 34.01 -27.32 -15.42
C ARG A 511 33.83 -25.97 -16.11
N GLY A 512 33.66 -24.90 -15.33
CA GLY A 512 33.52 -23.53 -15.79
C GLY A 512 33.87 -22.53 -14.68
N SER A 513 34.11 -21.26 -15.05
CA SER A 513 34.39 -20.20 -14.09
C SER A 513 33.10 -19.71 -13.40
N LEU A 514 32.66 -20.44 -12.38
CA LEU A 514 31.60 -19.95 -11.49
C LEU A 514 32.14 -18.85 -10.58
N GLU A 515 31.29 -17.87 -10.25
CA GLU A 515 31.59 -16.93 -9.18
C GLU A 515 31.72 -17.68 -7.84
N PRO A 516 32.48 -17.16 -6.86
CA PRO A 516 32.71 -17.85 -5.58
C PRO A 516 31.42 -18.19 -4.84
N THR A 517 30.39 -17.37 -4.99
CA THR A 517 29.07 -17.56 -4.39
C THR A 517 27.96 -17.14 -5.36
N GLY A 518 26.77 -17.70 -5.17
CA GLY A 518 25.58 -17.29 -5.91
C GLY A 518 24.32 -17.99 -5.40
N ALA A 519 23.20 -17.82 -6.10
CA ALA A 519 21.93 -18.43 -5.75
C ALA A 519 21.78 -19.80 -6.43
N ALA A 520 21.11 -20.74 -5.78
CA ALA A 520 20.84 -22.07 -6.32
C ALA A 520 19.37 -22.45 -6.14
N GLU A 521 18.81 -23.17 -7.10
CA GLU A 521 17.49 -23.77 -7.00
C GLU A 521 17.59 -25.27 -7.26
N LEU A 522 17.27 -26.05 -6.24
CA LEU A 522 17.16 -27.50 -6.28
C LEU A 522 15.74 -27.87 -6.74
N ASP A 523 15.65 -28.66 -7.81
CA ASP A 523 14.39 -29.22 -8.28
C ASP A 523 14.00 -30.43 -7.41
N ALA A 524 12.96 -30.27 -6.62
CA ALA A 524 12.43 -31.28 -5.71
C ALA A 524 11.18 -31.98 -6.30
N GLY A 525 10.97 -31.86 -7.62
CA GLY A 525 9.89 -32.51 -8.35
C GLY A 525 8.59 -31.69 -8.36
N ARG A 526 7.45 -32.38 -8.40
CA ARG A 526 6.12 -31.74 -8.44
C ARG A 526 5.31 -32.19 -7.24
N LEU A 527 4.67 -31.22 -6.58
CA LEU A 527 3.77 -31.47 -5.47
C LEU A 527 2.35 -31.02 -5.84
N PRO A 528 1.29 -31.70 -5.34
CA PRO A 528 -0.06 -31.14 -5.33
C PRO A 528 -0.05 -29.75 -4.67
N LEU A 529 -0.86 -28.81 -5.16
CA LEU A 529 -0.83 -27.42 -4.72
C LEU A 529 -1.03 -27.25 -3.21
N TRP A 530 -1.90 -28.07 -2.59
CA TRP A 530 -2.08 -28.05 -1.14
C TRP A 530 -0.78 -28.40 -0.38
N ASN A 531 -0.06 -29.43 -0.86
CA ASN A 531 1.18 -29.89 -0.24
C ASN A 531 2.31 -28.90 -0.50
N TRP A 532 2.35 -28.31 -1.69
CA TRP A 532 3.30 -27.24 -2.02
C TRP A 532 3.12 -26.02 -1.10
N LEU A 533 1.87 -25.58 -0.86
CA LEU A 533 1.58 -24.46 0.04
C LEU A 533 2.01 -24.78 1.48
N TYR A 534 1.73 -26.01 1.93
CA TYR A 534 2.15 -26.50 3.24
C TYR A 534 3.68 -26.52 3.35
N ALA A 535 4.37 -27.21 2.45
CA ALA A 535 5.82 -27.36 2.44
C ALA A 535 6.55 -26.01 2.34
N LYS A 536 5.99 -25.03 1.62
CA LYS A 536 6.63 -23.73 1.38
C LYS A 536 6.39 -22.70 2.50
N TYR A 537 5.19 -22.66 3.07
CA TYR A 537 4.80 -21.57 3.99
C TYR A 537 4.53 -22.01 5.44
N LEU A 538 4.18 -23.28 5.67
CA LEU A 538 3.79 -23.77 7.01
C LEU A 538 4.84 -24.73 7.61
N ALA A 539 5.32 -25.70 6.83
CA ALA A 539 6.30 -26.69 7.27
C ALA A 539 7.61 -26.08 7.82
N PRO A 540 8.18 -24.98 7.25
CA PRO A 540 9.42 -24.41 7.76
C PRO A 540 9.33 -23.92 9.22
N ALA A 541 8.13 -23.62 9.73
CA ALA A 541 7.94 -23.23 11.12
C ALA A 541 8.04 -24.42 12.10
N GLY A 542 7.82 -25.65 11.63
CA GLY A 542 7.87 -26.88 12.45
C GLY A 542 9.12 -27.74 12.25
N ARG A 543 10.07 -27.32 11.39
CA ARG A 543 11.36 -28.00 11.13
C ARG A 543 12.51 -27.53 12.04
N TRP A 544 12.21 -26.64 13.00
CA TRP A 544 13.17 -26.15 14.01
C TRP A 544 13.17 -27.02 15.26
#